data_AF-A0A1Q7G8B1-F1
#
_entry.id   AF-A0A1Q7G8B1-F1
#
_cell.length_a   1.000
_cell.length_b   1.000
_cell.length_c   1.000
_cell.angle_alpha   90.00
_cell.angle_beta   90.00
_cell.angle_gamma   90.00
#
_symmetry.space_group_name_H-M   'P 1'
#
loop_
_entity.id
_entity.type
_entity.pdbx_description
1 polymer ?
#
loop_
_entity_poly.entity_id
_entity_poly.type
_entity_poly.pdbx_seq_one_letter_code
_entity_poly.pdbx_strand_id
1 'polypeptide(L)'
;MFIVLESEVQRGLTTLAIEKTLLDIGKPAYEKVSNMLYKNYHCYIPDCYEHPEYLNETLKKIYGNSYRVIVESIHKQLEEFAY
;
A
#
# COMPACT_ATOMS: atom_id res chain seq x y z
N MET A 1 0.20 -11.28 25.99
CA MET A 1 1.20 -10.85 25.00
C MET A 1 1.16 -11.81 23.80
N PHE A 2 0.08 -11.75 23.02
CA PHE A 2 -0.12 -12.59 21.81
C PHE A 2 -0.85 -11.80 20.71
N ILE A 3 -1.70 -10.84 21.08
CA ILE A 3 -2.49 -10.00 20.17
C ILE A 3 -1.61 -9.08 19.30
N VAL A 4 -0.44 -8.65 19.79
CA VAL A 4 0.47 -7.71 19.09
C VAL A 4 1.14 -8.35 17.86
N LEU A 5 1.32 -9.68 17.86
CA LEU A 5 1.97 -10.38 16.74
C LEU A 5 1.09 -10.40 15.49
N GLU A 6 -0.22 -10.55 15.63
CA GLU A 6 -1.12 -10.58 14.48
C GLU A 6 -1.19 -9.22 13.77
N SER A 7 -1.25 -8.12 14.53
CA SER A 7 -1.31 -6.77 13.94
C SER A 7 -0.01 -6.39 13.22
N GLU A 8 1.14 -6.79 13.76
CA GLU A 8 2.44 -6.50 13.14
C GLU A 8 2.68 -7.37 11.89
N VAL A 9 2.24 -8.64 11.91
CA VAL A 9 2.27 -9.49 10.72
C VAL A 9 1.34 -8.93 9.64
N GLN A 10 0.12 -8.53 9.99
CA GLN A 10 -0.82 -7.91 9.03
C GLN A 10 -0.29 -6.60 8.45
N ARG A 11 0.34 -5.76 9.28
CA ARG A 11 1.03 -4.53 8.82
C ARG A 11 2.15 -4.86 7.84
N GLY A 12 2.99 -5.85 8.16
CA GLY A 12 4.08 -6.30 7.30
C GLY A 12 3.58 -6.84 5.95
N LEU A 13 2.56 -7.70 5.97
CA LEU A 13 1.95 -8.24 4.74
C LEU A 13 1.30 -7.15 3.89
N THR A 14 0.61 -6.20 4.52
CA THR A 14 0.02 -5.04 3.82
C THR A 14 1.09 -4.19 3.18
N THR A 15 2.16 -3.89 3.91
CA THR A 15 3.32 -3.15 3.39
C THR A 15 3.88 -3.87 2.17
N LEU A 16 4.17 -5.17 2.29
CA LEU A 16 4.75 -5.97 1.21
C LEU A 16 3.83 -6.03 -0.01
N ALA A 17 2.53 -6.21 0.18
CA ALA A 17 1.55 -6.22 -0.91
C ALA A 17 1.53 -4.90 -1.69
N ILE A 18 1.57 -3.77 -0.97
CA ILE A 18 1.60 -2.43 -1.58
C ILE A 18 2.92 -2.23 -2.33
N GLU A 19 4.05 -2.47 -1.66
CA GLU A 19 5.38 -2.29 -2.26
C GLU A 19 5.55 -3.14 -3.51
N LYS A 20 5.20 -4.42 -3.43
CA LYS A 20 5.29 -5.34 -4.56
C LYS A 20 4.39 -4.92 -5.72
N THR A 21 3.15 -4.55 -5.45
CA THR A 21 2.24 -4.05 -6.51
C THR A 21 2.81 -2.81 -7.21
N LEU A 22 3.36 -1.86 -6.46
CA LEU A 22 3.93 -0.65 -7.03
C LEU A 22 5.23 -0.94 -7.79
N LEU A 23 6.06 -1.85 -7.30
CA LEU A 23 7.30 -2.26 -7.96
C LEU A 23 7.04 -3.10 -9.21
N ASP A 24 5.97 -3.90 -9.25
CA ASP A 24 5.53 -4.65 -10.44
C ASP A 24 5.08 -3.70 -11.56
N ILE A 25 4.48 -2.55 -11.21
CA ILE A 25 4.24 -1.46 -12.17
C ILE A 25 5.57 -0.80 -12.59
N GLY A 26 6.47 -0.63 -11.63
CA GLY A 26 7.85 -0.21 -11.85
C GLY A 26 8.38 0.67 -10.72
N LYS A 27 9.71 0.69 -10.56
CA LYS A 27 10.39 1.54 -9.54
C LYS A 27 9.92 3.01 -9.53
N PRO A 28 9.69 3.69 -10.67
CA PRO A 28 9.18 5.07 -10.66
C PRO A 28 7.78 5.21 -10.07
N ALA A 29 6.93 4.18 -10.17
CA ALA A 29 5.59 4.18 -9.56
C ALA A 29 5.69 4.14 -8.04
N TYR A 30 6.53 3.24 -7.51
CA TYR A 30 6.83 3.16 -6.08
C TYR A 30 7.35 4.50 -5.54
N GLU A 31 8.40 5.05 -6.15
CA GLU A 31 8.99 6.32 -5.70
C GLU A 31 7.99 7.48 -5.76
N LYS A 32 7.15 7.54 -6.80
CA LYS A 32 6.14 8.59 -6.96
C LYS A 32 5.06 8.51 -5.87
N VAL A 33 4.59 7.31 -5.54
CA VAL A 33 3.58 7.10 -4.48
C VAL A 33 4.18 7.41 -3.12
N SER A 34 5.37 6.87 -2.80
CA SER A 34 6.05 7.13 -1.52
C SER A 34 6.35 8.61 -1.31
N ASN A 35 6.83 9.31 -2.34
CA ASN A 35 7.08 10.75 -2.26
C ASN A 35 5.79 11.55 -2.05
N MET A 36 4.69 11.15 -2.69
CA MET A 36 3.40 11.84 -2.56
C MET A 36 2.76 11.61 -1.19
N LEU A 37 2.86 10.39 -0.64
CA LEU A 37 2.44 10.06 0.72
C LEU A 37 3.18 10.91 1.75
N TYR A 38 4.51 10.96 1.64
CA TYR A 38 5.33 11.75 2.55
C TYR A 38 5.03 13.26 2.43
N LYS A 39 4.88 13.77 1.21
CA LYS A 39 4.61 15.19 0.98
C LYS A 39 3.25 15.66 1.51
N ASN A 40 2.21 14.83 1.37
CA ASN A 40 0.85 15.25 1.70
C ASN A 40 0.44 14.90 3.14
N TYR A 41 0.98 13.82 3.69
CA TYR A 41 0.53 13.26 4.97
C TYR A 41 1.67 13.02 5.95
N HIS A 42 2.94 13.18 5.55
CA HIS A 42 4.13 12.76 6.31
C HIS A 42 4.10 11.28 6.71
N CYS A 43 3.41 10.46 5.92
CA CYS A 43 3.28 9.01 6.10
C CYS A 43 4.16 8.24 5.11
N TYR A 44 4.53 7.03 5.50
CA TYR A 44 5.23 6.04 4.69
C TYR A 44 4.29 4.88 4.33
N ILE A 45 4.74 3.99 3.43
CA ILE A 45 3.94 2.83 3.00
C ILE A 45 3.47 1.95 4.20
N PRO A 46 4.31 1.66 5.22
CA PRO A 46 3.85 0.88 6.37
C PRO A 46 2.73 1.54 7.19
N ASP A 47 2.66 2.87 7.17
CA ASP A 47 1.63 3.64 7.88
C ASP A 47 0.27 3.55 7.17
N CYS A 48 0.26 3.13 5.89
CA CYS A 48 -0.98 2.93 5.12
C CYS A 48 -1.81 1.75 5.63
N TYR A 49 -1.26 0.89 6.50
CA TYR A 49 -2.04 -0.12 7.21
C TYR A 49 -3.03 0.52 8.20
N GLU A 50 -2.61 1.55 8.93
CA GLU A 50 -3.47 2.28 9.86
C GLU A 50 -4.29 3.36 9.15
N HIS A 51 -3.75 3.91 8.06
CA HIS A 51 -4.36 4.98 7.27
C HIS A 51 -4.51 4.62 5.78
N PRO A 52 -5.35 3.62 5.44
CA PRO A 52 -5.55 3.20 4.05
C PRO A 52 -6.13 4.31 3.17
N GLU A 53 -6.81 5.29 3.76
CA GLU A 53 -7.35 6.47 3.07
C GLU A 53 -6.25 7.31 2.40
N TYR A 54 -5.06 7.42 3.00
CA TYR A 54 -3.96 8.21 2.43
C TYR A 54 -3.38 7.57 1.19
N LEU A 55 -3.25 6.24 1.20
CA LEU A 55 -2.85 5.48 0.02
C LEU A 55 -3.90 5.61 -1.08
N ASN A 56 -5.17 5.41 -0.76
CA ASN A 56 -6.26 5.46 -1.72
C ASN A 56 -6.35 6.82 -2.43
N GLU A 57 -6.33 7.91 -1.66
CA GLU A 57 -6.34 9.27 -2.21
C GLU A 57 -5.07 9.57 -3.02
N THR A 58 -3.91 9.05 -2.59
CA THR A 58 -2.65 9.20 -3.34
C THR A 58 -2.69 8.47 -4.68
N LEU A 59 -3.16 7.22 -4.69
CA LEU A 59 -3.31 6.44 -5.91
C LEU A 59 -4.31 7.09 -6.86
N LYS A 60 -5.44 7.58 -6.34
CA LYS A 60 -6.44 8.30 -7.13
C LYS A 60 -5.89 9.59 -7.74
N LYS A 61 -5.08 10.35 -7.00
CA LYS A 61 -4.41 11.56 -7.52
C LYS A 61 -3.39 11.24 -8.61
N ILE A 62 -2.64 10.14 -8.49
CA ILE A 62 -1.57 9.79 -9.42
C ILE A 62 -2.10 9.10 -10.68
N TYR A 63 -3.06 8.19 -10.53
CA TYR A 63 -3.51 7.29 -11.59
C TYR A 63 -4.92 7.58 -12.09
N GLY A 64 -5.61 8.59 -11.54
CA GLY A 64 -6.97 8.92 -11.91
C GLY A 64 -7.88 7.72 -11.70
N ASN A 65 -8.74 7.39 -12.67
CA ASN A 65 -9.67 6.26 -12.58
C ASN A 65 -8.98 4.89 -12.52
N SER A 66 -7.73 4.77 -12.97
CA SER A 66 -6.98 3.50 -13.00
C SER A 66 -6.52 3.06 -11.61
N TYR A 67 -6.66 3.89 -10.58
CA TYR A 67 -6.30 3.55 -9.20
C TYR A 67 -6.99 2.28 -8.70
N ARG A 68 -8.22 2.02 -9.16
CA ARG A 68 -9.01 0.84 -8.77
C ARG A 68 -8.30 -0.46 -9.11
N VAL A 69 -7.66 -0.52 -10.27
CA VAL A 69 -6.90 -1.70 -10.71
C VAL A 69 -5.71 -1.95 -9.77
N ILE A 70 -5.06 -0.88 -9.30
CA ILE A 70 -3.94 -0.99 -8.36
C ILE A 70 -4.43 -1.51 -7.00
N VAL A 71 -5.55 -0.97 -6.50
CA VAL A 71 -6.18 -1.43 -5.24
C VAL A 71 -6.58 -2.90 -5.34
N GLU A 72 -7.19 -3.32 -6.45
CA GLU A 72 -7.52 -4.72 -6.72
C GLU A 72 -6.28 -5.62 -6.74
N SER A 73 -5.18 -5.18 -7.36
CA SER A 73 -3.91 -5.91 -7.34
C SER A 73 -3.33 -6.08 -5.93
N ILE A 74 -3.42 -5.04 -5.09
CA ILE A 74 -2.97 -5.12 -3.68
C ILE A 74 -3.81 -6.14 -2.91
N HIS A 75 -5.14 -6.12 -3.08
CA HIS A 75 -6.02 -7.11 -2.46
C HIS A 75 -5.70 -8.53 -2.92
N LYS A 76 -5.44 -8.73 -4.20
CA LYS A 76 -5.05 -10.04 -4.73
C LYS A 76 -3.74 -10.54 -4.11
N GLN A 77 -2.74 -9.67 -3.94
CA GLN A 77 -1.49 -10.05 -3.26
C GLN A 77 -1.72 -10.45 -1.81
N LEU A 78 -2.61 -9.75 -1.10
CA LEU A 78 -2.99 -10.08 0.27
C LEU A 78 -3.70 -11.43 0.37
N GLU A 79 -4.60 -11.73 -0.57
CA GLU A 79 -5.25 -13.05 -0.66
C GLU A 79 -4.23 -14.15 -0.93
N GLU A 80 -3.24 -13.92 -1.79
CA GLU A 80 -2.15 -14.86 -2.05
C GLU A 80 -1.29 -15.14 -0.80
N PHE A 81 -1.18 -14.21 0.14
CA PHE A 81 -0.46 -14.43 1.40
C PHE A 81 -1.28 -15.16 2.47
N ALA A 82 -2.61 -15.20 2.32
CA ALA A 82 -3.51 -15.84 3.27
C ALA A 82 -3.69 -17.36 3.02
N TYR A 83 -3.23 -17.85 1.87
CA TYR A 83 -3.26 -19.26 1.45
C TYR A 83 -1.88 -19.92 1.54
#